data_AF-A0A224YMS6-F1
#
_entry.id   AF-A0A224YMS6-F1
#
_cell.length_a   1.000
_cell.length_b   1.000
_cell.length_c   1.000
_cell.angle_alpha   90.00
_cell.angle_beta   90.00
_cell.angle_gamma   90.00
#
_symmetry.space_group_name_H-M   'P 1'
#
loop_
_entity.id
_entity.type
_entity.pdbx_description
1 polymer ?
#
loop_
_entity_poly.entity_id
_entity_poly.type
_entity_poly.pdbx_seq_one_letter_code
_entity_poly.pdbx_strand_id
1 'polypeptide(L)'
;MKLLVLSFALVLALSQVKGDKPVWADEAAYGEHQDAWKSLKADIHDIYYMVKATYSTDPVWGNDFTCLSVVADDYNEDEKSVQAGFLFMNTAEPVYQIAYEKVTAVKMYGYNNENALRYETEDGSLLTDVLAFSDDNCDVIYVPGTDGREEGYELWATDYKNVSASCLEKFNEYAAGMQIRDVFTDDCIPE
;
A
#
# COMPACT_ATOMS: atom_id res chain seq x y z
N MET A 1 9.70 34.43 52.38
CA MET A 1 10.30 33.91 51.14
C MET A 1 9.24 33.06 50.45
N LYS A 2 8.55 33.59 49.43
CA LYS A 2 7.50 32.88 48.68
C LYS A 2 8.17 32.25 47.45
N LEU A 3 8.22 30.92 47.37
CA LEU A 3 8.59 30.22 46.13
C LEU A 3 7.38 30.23 45.19
N LEU A 4 7.51 30.88 44.04
CA LEU A 4 6.65 30.62 42.88
C LEU A 4 7.19 29.38 42.17
N VAL A 5 6.40 28.32 42.12
CA VAL A 5 6.63 27.19 41.22
C VAL A 5 5.92 27.54 39.91
N LEU A 6 6.70 27.88 38.87
CA LEU A 6 6.17 28.00 37.51
C LEU A 6 6.03 26.59 36.92
N SER A 7 4.80 26.11 36.81
CA SER A 7 4.48 24.91 36.02
C SER A 7 4.44 25.29 34.53
N PHE A 8 5.45 24.86 33.78
CA PHE A 8 5.41 24.87 32.32
C PHE A 8 4.62 23.65 31.83
N ALA A 9 3.34 23.83 31.53
CA ALA A 9 2.56 22.84 30.79
C ALA A 9 2.93 22.98 29.30
N LEU A 10 3.81 22.11 28.82
CA LEU A 10 4.10 21.99 27.39
C LEU A 10 2.95 21.23 26.73
N VAL A 11 1.94 21.96 26.25
CA VAL A 11 0.93 21.40 25.37
C VAL A 11 1.59 21.19 24.00
N LEU A 12 2.08 19.97 23.77
CA LEU A 12 2.42 19.49 22.43
C LEU A 12 1.11 19.40 21.64
N ALA A 13 0.72 20.51 21.02
CA ALA A 13 -0.21 20.45 19.91
C ALA A 13 0.50 19.67 18.81
N LEU A 14 0.12 18.39 18.63
CA LEU A 14 0.36 17.64 17.41
C LEU A 14 -0.37 18.40 16.30
N SER A 15 0.30 19.39 15.73
CA SER A 15 -0.05 19.92 14.42
C SER A 15 0.11 18.76 13.45
N GLN A 16 -0.98 18.06 13.16
CA GLN A 16 -1.04 17.21 11.99
C GLN A 16 -0.63 18.10 10.82
N VAL A 17 0.54 17.81 10.26
CA VAL A 17 0.99 18.44 9.03
C VAL A 17 -0.11 18.14 8.03
N LYS A 18 -0.92 19.16 7.70
CA LYS A 18 -1.77 19.13 6.52
C LYS A 18 -0.83 19.16 5.33
N GLY A 19 -0.20 18.02 5.03
CA GLY A 19 0.25 17.76 3.68
C GLY A 19 -0.97 17.84 2.78
N ASP A 20 -0.79 18.34 1.57
CA ASP A 20 -1.85 18.31 0.57
C ASP A 20 -2.24 16.85 0.35
N LYS A 21 -3.37 16.44 0.91
CA LYS A 21 -3.88 15.09 0.71
C LYS A 21 -4.37 14.95 -0.73
N PRO A 22 -4.23 13.78 -1.36
CA PRO A 22 -4.77 13.54 -2.69
C PRO A 22 -6.27 13.85 -2.76
N VAL A 23 -6.76 14.27 -3.92
CA VAL A 23 -8.19 14.66 -4.09
C VAL A 23 -9.16 13.51 -3.80
N TRP A 24 -8.73 12.26 -4.02
CA TRP A 24 -9.49 11.05 -3.72
C TRP A 24 -9.45 10.67 -2.22
N ALA A 25 -8.62 11.32 -1.40
CA ALA A 25 -8.56 11.10 0.04
C ALA A 25 -9.69 11.86 0.77
N ASP A 26 -10.94 11.56 0.40
CA ASP A 26 -12.16 12.04 1.02
C ASP A 26 -13.07 10.87 1.41
N GLU A 27 -13.08 10.53 2.71
CA GLU A 27 -13.83 9.39 3.24
C GLU A 27 -15.34 9.48 2.94
N ALA A 28 -15.91 10.68 2.94
CA ALA A 28 -17.35 10.84 2.70
C ALA A 28 -17.74 10.61 1.23
N ALA A 29 -16.81 10.87 0.30
CA ALA A 29 -17.04 10.72 -1.13
C ALA A 29 -16.59 9.35 -1.67
N TYR A 30 -15.47 8.81 -1.14
CA TYR A 30 -14.79 7.65 -1.71
C TYR A 30 -14.59 6.50 -0.72
N GLY A 31 -14.96 6.67 0.56
CA GLY A 31 -14.67 5.70 1.62
C GLY A 31 -15.27 4.32 1.39
N GLU A 32 -16.38 4.20 0.63
CA GLU A 32 -16.97 2.91 0.23
C GLU A 32 -16.00 2.04 -0.58
N HIS A 33 -15.06 2.66 -1.30
CA HIS A 33 -14.05 2.00 -2.12
C HIS A 33 -12.66 2.03 -1.47
N GLN A 34 -12.57 2.26 -0.16
CA GLN A 34 -11.28 2.47 0.53
C GLN A 34 -11.22 1.71 1.85
N ASP A 35 -11.95 0.59 1.97
CA ASP A 35 -11.87 -0.30 3.14
C ASP A 35 -10.63 -1.19 3.04
N ALA A 36 -9.54 -0.75 3.67
CA ALA A 36 -8.26 -1.47 3.63
C ALA A 36 -8.32 -2.82 4.36
N TRP A 37 -9.21 -2.97 5.36
CA TRP A 37 -9.35 -4.27 6.03
C TRP A 37 -10.12 -5.27 5.18
N LYS A 38 -11.10 -4.81 4.40
CA LYS A 38 -11.76 -5.65 3.40
C LYS A 38 -10.77 -6.12 2.32
N SER A 39 -9.99 -5.20 1.74
CA SER A 39 -8.98 -5.51 0.72
C SER A 39 -7.93 -6.49 1.27
N LEU A 40 -7.35 -6.21 2.44
CA LEU A 40 -6.31 -7.07 3.02
C LEU A 40 -6.78 -8.50 3.33
N LYS A 41 -8.06 -8.70 3.66
CA LYS A 41 -8.62 -10.05 3.86
C LYS A 41 -8.83 -10.82 2.57
N ALA A 42 -8.90 -10.15 1.43
CA ALA A 42 -9.02 -10.82 0.13
C ALA A 42 -7.75 -11.62 -0.20
N ASP A 43 -6.59 -11.13 0.23
CA ASP A 43 -5.28 -11.80 0.04
C ASP A 43 -5.19 -13.19 0.70
N ILE A 44 -6.09 -13.51 1.64
CA ILE A 44 -6.17 -14.82 2.30
C ILE A 44 -6.75 -15.89 1.37
N HIS A 45 -7.56 -15.47 0.40
CA HIS A 45 -8.32 -16.37 -0.47
C HIS A 45 -7.79 -16.39 -1.89
N ASP A 46 -7.23 -15.27 -2.35
CA ASP A 46 -6.76 -15.08 -3.71
C ASP A 46 -5.34 -14.49 -3.71
N ILE A 47 -4.57 -14.85 -4.74
CA ILE A 47 -3.28 -14.22 -5.00
C ILE A 47 -3.54 -12.91 -5.72
N TYR A 48 -3.01 -11.81 -5.20
CA TYR A 48 -3.01 -10.52 -5.88
C TYR A 48 -1.68 -10.30 -6.61
N TYR A 49 -1.77 -9.86 -7.86
CA TYR A 49 -0.62 -9.56 -8.71
C TYR A 49 -0.51 -8.05 -8.88
N MET A 50 0.66 -7.46 -8.62
CA MET A 50 0.90 -6.07 -8.99
C MET A 50 1.09 -6.03 -10.50
N VAL A 51 0.08 -5.59 -11.24
CA VAL A 51 0.14 -5.59 -12.71
C VAL A 51 0.85 -4.36 -13.24
N LYS A 52 0.73 -3.21 -12.56
CA LYS A 52 1.32 -1.93 -12.98
C LYS A 52 1.78 -1.12 -11.79
N ALA A 53 2.81 -0.32 -12.01
CA ALA A 53 3.28 0.68 -11.07
C ALA A 53 3.73 1.95 -11.79
N THR A 54 3.92 3.04 -11.04
CA THR A 54 4.49 4.30 -11.56
C THR A 54 5.91 4.61 -11.07
N TYR A 55 6.51 3.66 -10.35
CA TYR A 55 7.84 3.76 -9.76
C TYR A 55 8.58 2.43 -9.98
N SER A 56 9.92 2.43 -9.91
CA SER A 56 10.71 1.22 -10.19
C SER A 56 11.65 0.79 -9.08
N THR A 57 11.69 1.51 -7.96
CA THR A 57 12.55 1.16 -6.83
C THR A 57 11.74 0.95 -5.55
N ASP A 58 12.02 -0.14 -4.84
CA ASP A 58 11.46 -0.44 -3.52
C ASP A 58 12.56 -0.98 -2.60
N PRO A 59 12.61 -0.61 -1.30
CA PRO A 59 13.62 -1.08 -0.37
C PRO A 59 13.65 -2.59 -0.14
N VAL A 60 12.53 -3.28 -0.32
CA VAL A 60 12.41 -4.74 -0.15
C VAL A 60 12.60 -5.44 -1.49
N TRP A 61 11.86 -5.00 -2.52
CA TRP A 61 11.85 -5.71 -3.80
C TRP A 61 13.03 -5.36 -4.71
N GLY A 62 13.72 -4.26 -4.42
CA GLY A 62 14.91 -3.79 -5.13
C GLY A 62 14.60 -2.91 -6.34
N ASN A 63 15.63 -2.70 -7.16
CA ASN A 63 15.53 -1.86 -8.36
C ASN A 63 14.97 -2.65 -9.55
N ASP A 64 14.10 -1.99 -10.30
CA ASP A 64 13.40 -2.51 -11.47
C ASP A 64 12.70 -3.84 -11.17
N PHE A 65 12.00 -3.88 -10.03
CA PHE A 65 11.27 -5.06 -9.58
C PHE A 65 10.15 -5.44 -10.55
N THR A 66 9.94 -6.74 -10.74
CA THR A 66 8.91 -7.33 -11.60
C THR A 66 8.32 -8.57 -10.95
N CYS A 67 7.27 -9.12 -11.56
CA CYS A 67 6.68 -10.41 -11.15
C CYS A 67 6.25 -10.44 -9.68
N LEU A 68 5.79 -9.29 -9.19
CA LEU A 68 5.37 -9.12 -7.81
C LEU A 68 3.95 -9.65 -7.62
N SER A 69 3.81 -10.55 -6.65
CA SER A 69 2.52 -11.08 -6.20
C SER A 69 2.50 -11.26 -4.70
N VAL A 70 1.33 -11.14 -4.09
CA VAL A 70 1.12 -11.32 -2.66
C VAL A 70 0.04 -12.37 -2.40
N VAL A 71 0.26 -13.13 -1.34
CA VAL A 71 -0.77 -13.95 -0.70
C VAL A 71 -0.60 -13.80 0.80
N ALA A 72 -1.72 -13.69 1.51
CA ALA A 72 -1.72 -13.62 2.96
C ALA A 72 -2.01 -15.00 3.57
N ASP A 73 -1.36 -15.27 4.69
CA ASP A 73 -1.74 -16.30 5.64
C ASP A 73 -2.11 -15.65 6.99
N ASP A 74 -2.75 -16.44 7.86
CA ASP A 74 -3.05 -16.12 9.25
C ASP A 74 -3.46 -14.66 9.55
N TYR A 75 -4.76 -14.44 9.75
CA TYR A 75 -5.28 -13.11 10.07
C TYR A 75 -5.60 -12.93 11.56
N ASN A 76 -5.46 -11.69 12.04
CA ASN A 76 -5.85 -11.25 13.37
C ASN A 76 -6.92 -10.15 13.24
N GLU A 77 -8.16 -10.47 13.60
CA GLU A 77 -9.29 -9.54 13.50
C GLU A 77 -9.19 -8.37 14.49
N ASP A 78 -8.61 -8.58 15.68
CA ASP A 78 -8.47 -7.53 16.70
C ASP A 78 -7.42 -6.49 16.28
N GLU A 79 -6.34 -6.94 15.67
CA GLU A 79 -5.27 -6.08 15.15
C GLU A 79 -5.53 -5.57 13.72
N LYS A 80 -6.51 -6.17 13.01
CA LYS A 80 -6.74 -5.98 11.58
C LYS A 80 -5.46 -6.18 10.77
N SER A 81 -4.78 -7.30 11.02
CA SER A 81 -3.49 -7.62 10.39
C SER A 81 -3.46 -9.03 9.82
N VAL A 82 -2.54 -9.25 8.88
CA VAL A 82 -2.19 -10.55 8.31
C VAL A 82 -0.67 -10.74 8.31
N GLN A 83 -0.21 -11.98 8.11
CA GLN A 83 1.12 -12.24 7.59
C GLN A 83 1.01 -12.39 6.06
N ALA A 84 1.93 -11.78 5.31
CA ALA A 84 1.88 -11.77 3.86
C ALA A 84 3.22 -12.24 3.28
N GLY A 85 3.15 -13.14 2.31
CA GLY A 85 4.28 -13.58 1.50
C GLY A 85 4.27 -12.87 0.15
N PHE A 86 5.31 -12.08 -0.11
CA PHE A 86 5.53 -11.39 -1.38
C PHE A 86 6.54 -12.16 -2.21
N LEU A 87 6.12 -12.61 -3.39
CA LEU A 87 7.00 -13.22 -4.38
C LEU A 87 7.34 -12.18 -5.44
N PHE A 88 8.62 -12.01 -5.79
CA PHE A 88 9.07 -10.99 -6.73
C PHE A 88 10.37 -11.36 -7.45
N MET A 89 10.71 -10.60 -8.47
CA MET A 89 12.01 -10.63 -9.16
C MET A 89 12.58 -9.22 -9.25
N ASN A 90 13.90 -9.11 -9.42
CA ASN A 90 14.54 -7.84 -9.74
C ASN A 90 15.76 -8.04 -10.67
N THR A 91 16.37 -6.94 -11.10
CA THR A 91 17.49 -6.99 -12.06
C THR A 91 18.80 -7.50 -11.47
N ALA A 92 18.98 -7.42 -10.15
CA ALA A 92 20.18 -7.94 -9.48
C ALA A 92 20.15 -9.47 -9.39
N GLU A 93 18.97 -10.02 -9.13
CA GLU A 93 18.72 -11.46 -9.02
C GLU A 93 17.50 -11.82 -9.88
N PRO A 94 17.72 -12.24 -11.15
CA PRO A 94 16.65 -12.57 -12.10
C PRO A 94 16.07 -13.97 -11.82
N VAL A 95 15.80 -14.25 -10.55
CA VAL A 95 15.11 -15.43 -10.05
C VAL A 95 14.08 -14.98 -9.01
N TYR A 96 13.06 -15.81 -8.80
CA TYR A 96 12.05 -15.53 -7.79
C TYR A 96 12.65 -15.48 -6.38
N GLN A 97 12.37 -14.38 -5.70
CA GLN A 97 12.67 -14.11 -4.30
C GLN A 97 11.37 -14.03 -3.51
N ILE A 98 11.44 -14.27 -2.21
CA ILE A 98 10.31 -14.16 -1.29
C ILE A 98 10.67 -13.28 -0.10
N ALA A 99 9.75 -12.40 0.28
CA ALA A 99 9.80 -11.61 1.52
C ALA A 99 8.51 -11.84 2.32
N TYR A 100 8.64 -11.86 3.65
CA TYR A 100 7.50 -11.97 4.56
C TYR A 100 7.33 -10.68 5.34
N GLU A 101 6.09 -10.19 5.40
CA GLU A 101 5.79 -8.93 6.07
C GLU A 101 4.51 -9.06 6.89
N LYS A 102 4.47 -8.36 8.03
CA LYS A 102 3.20 -8.15 8.73
C LYS A 102 2.53 -6.93 8.10
N VAL A 103 1.31 -7.13 7.59
CA VAL A 103 0.51 -6.03 7.04
C VAL A 103 -0.64 -5.73 7.97
N THR A 104 -0.83 -4.46 8.32
CA THR A 104 -1.89 -3.99 9.23
C THR A 104 -2.71 -2.92 8.55
N ALA A 105 -4.04 -3.07 8.56
CA ALA A 105 -4.93 -2.01 8.14
C ALA A 105 -4.90 -0.86 9.17
N VAL A 106 -4.60 0.35 8.71
CA VAL A 106 -4.47 1.54 9.55
C VAL A 106 -5.22 2.73 8.93
N LYS A 107 -5.29 3.84 9.65
CA LYS A 107 -5.97 5.07 9.23
C LYS A 107 -4.97 6.10 8.77
N MET A 108 -5.21 6.71 7.61
CA MET A 108 -4.44 7.81 7.04
C MET A 108 -5.36 8.98 6.69
N TYR A 109 -4.79 10.17 6.53
CA TYR A 109 -5.50 11.41 6.14
C TYR A 109 -6.71 11.80 7.00
N GLY A 110 -6.77 11.34 8.25
CA GLY A 110 -7.84 11.65 9.19
C GLY A 110 -9.13 10.84 9.00
N TYR A 111 -9.06 9.70 8.30
CA TYR A 111 -10.19 8.79 8.13
C TYR A 111 -10.63 8.19 9.46
N ASN A 112 -11.93 7.89 9.58
CA ASN A 112 -12.49 7.18 10.72
C ASN A 112 -12.35 5.66 10.59
N ASN A 113 -12.39 5.12 9.37
CA ASN A 113 -12.16 3.71 9.06
C ASN A 113 -10.73 3.49 8.52
N GLU A 114 -10.24 2.26 8.60
CA GLU A 114 -8.93 1.92 8.05
C GLU A 114 -8.95 1.99 6.51
N ASN A 115 -8.04 2.78 5.94
CA ASN A 115 -7.93 3.04 4.50
C ASN A 115 -6.49 2.96 3.99
N ALA A 116 -5.58 2.49 4.82
CA ALA A 116 -4.16 2.37 4.52
C ALA A 116 -3.63 1.03 5.01
N LEU A 117 -2.55 0.60 4.38
CA LEU A 117 -1.84 -0.63 4.67
C LEU A 117 -0.47 -0.24 5.24
N ARG A 118 -0.19 -0.67 6.46
CA ARG A 118 1.13 -0.53 7.06
C ARG A 118 1.84 -1.87 7.03
N TYR A 119 2.96 -1.90 6.33
CA TYR A 119 3.84 -3.04 6.20
C TYR A 119 4.95 -2.91 7.26
N GLU A 120 5.22 -4.01 7.96
CA GLU A 120 6.38 -4.19 8.82
C GLU A 120 7.24 -5.29 8.19
N THR A 121 8.38 -4.87 7.65
CA THR A 121 9.35 -5.72 6.95
C THR A 121 10.18 -6.53 7.93
N GLU A 122 10.86 -7.59 7.47
CA GLU A 122 11.70 -8.44 8.33
C GLU A 122 12.82 -7.67 9.06
N ASP A 123 13.30 -6.57 8.47
CA ASP A 123 14.33 -5.71 9.09
C ASP A 123 13.74 -4.66 10.07
N GLY A 124 12.42 -4.64 10.24
CA GLY A 124 11.69 -3.75 11.15
C GLY A 124 11.37 -2.37 10.56
N SER A 125 11.59 -2.17 9.26
CA SER A 125 11.16 -0.96 8.57
C SER A 125 9.62 -0.90 8.50
N LEU A 126 9.09 0.32 8.56
CA LEU A 126 7.65 0.57 8.48
C LEU A 126 7.34 1.36 7.22
N LEU A 127 6.57 0.74 6.32
CA LEU A 127 6.12 1.34 5.07
C LEU A 127 4.60 1.55 5.17
N THR A 128 4.07 2.66 4.67
CA THR A 128 2.62 2.91 4.75
C THR A 128 2.06 3.45 3.46
N ASP A 129 1.22 2.62 2.83
CA ASP A 129 0.53 2.92 1.59
C ASP A 129 -0.96 3.10 1.83
N VAL A 130 -1.62 3.79 0.90
CA VAL A 130 -3.02 4.20 1.06
C VAL A 130 -3.86 3.60 -0.05
N LEU A 131 -4.98 2.97 0.31
CA LEU A 131 -5.94 2.47 -0.65
C LEU A 131 -6.66 3.65 -1.29
N ALA A 132 -6.28 3.99 -2.51
CA ALA A 132 -6.87 5.10 -3.25
C ALA A 132 -8.24 4.72 -3.83
N PHE A 133 -8.37 3.46 -4.27
CA PHE A 133 -9.60 2.86 -4.74
C PHE A 133 -9.49 1.34 -4.65
N SER A 134 -10.59 0.66 -4.37
CA SER A 134 -10.69 -0.80 -4.27
C SER A 134 -12.05 -1.24 -4.78
N ASP A 135 -12.05 -2.36 -5.50
CA ASP A 135 -13.22 -3.07 -5.98
C ASP A 135 -13.02 -4.57 -5.71
N ASP A 136 -14.02 -5.40 -5.96
CA ASP A 136 -14.06 -6.79 -5.45
C ASP A 136 -12.86 -7.68 -5.85
N ASN A 137 -12.10 -7.36 -6.89
CA ASN A 137 -10.96 -8.17 -7.35
C ASN A 137 -9.72 -7.35 -7.73
N CYS A 138 -9.64 -6.09 -7.32
CA CYS A 138 -8.53 -5.21 -7.66
C CYS A 138 -8.41 -4.01 -6.72
N ASP A 139 -7.19 -3.51 -6.60
CA ASP A 139 -6.84 -2.38 -5.76
C ASP A 139 -5.97 -1.38 -6.51
N VAL A 140 -6.20 -0.09 -6.25
CA VAL A 140 -5.35 1.02 -6.64
C VAL A 140 -4.75 1.58 -5.35
N ILE A 141 -3.45 1.36 -5.17
CA ILE A 141 -2.72 1.75 -3.97
C ILE A 141 -1.83 2.95 -4.29
N TYR A 142 -1.76 3.89 -3.37
CA TYR A 142 -0.92 5.07 -3.43
C TYR A 142 0.24 4.94 -2.44
N VAL A 143 1.46 5.13 -2.95
CA VAL A 143 2.70 5.19 -2.19
C VAL A 143 3.05 6.66 -1.95
N PRO A 144 2.95 7.18 -0.71
CA PRO A 144 3.14 8.61 -0.44
C PRO A 144 4.58 9.13 -0.59
N GLY A 145 5.57 8.24 -0.68
CA GLY A 145 7.00 8.60 -0.76
C GLY A 145 7.56 9.24 0.51
N THR A 146 6.87 9.15 1.64
CA THR A 146 7.29 9.77 2.93
C THR A 146 8.18 8.86 3.79
N ASP A 147 8.30 7.59 3.42
CA ASP A 147 9.05 6.53 4.11
C ASP A 147 10.39 6.21 3.41
N GLY A 148 10.90 7.13 2.59
CA GLY A 148 12.14 6.95 1.84
C GLY A 148 11.97 6.24 0.50
N ARG A 149 10.73 5.91 0.11
CA ARG A 149 10.37 5.38 -1.21
C ARG A 149 10.02 6.48 -2.21
N GLU A 150 9.98 6.11 -3.48
CA GLU A 150 9.43 6.95 -4.54
C GLU A 150 7.91 7.10 -4.36
N GLU A 151 7.39 8.32 -4.56
CA GLU A 151 5.95 8.56 -4.61
C GLU A 151 5.35 7.92 -5.87
N GLY A 152 4.22 7.23 -5.77
CA GLY A 152 3.65 6.54 -6.91
C GLY A 152 2.30 5.89 -6.67
N TYR A 153 1.83 5.19 -7.70
CA TYR A 153 0.64 4.35 -7.66
C TYR A 153 0.96 2.93 -8.10
N GLU A 154 0.18 2.00 -7.60
CA GLU A 154 0.20 0.58 -7.89
C GLU A 154 -1.20 0.15 -8.31
N LEU A 155 -1.25 -0.82 -9.23
CA LEU A 155 -2.48 -1.51 -9.60
C LEU A 155 -2.30 -2.99 -9.31
N TRP A 156 -3.14 -3.51 -8.43
CA TRP A 156 -3.18 -4.91 -8.03
C TRP A 156 -4.47 -5.56 -8.51
N ALA A 157 -4.41 -6.83 -8.91
CA ALA A 157 -5.58 -7.60 -9.33
C ALA A 157 -5.37 -9.10 -9.12
N THR A 158 -6.46 -9.84 -8.91
CA THR A 158 -6.42 -11.31 -8.80
C THR A 158 -6.32 -12.02 -10.16
N ASP A 159 -6.79 -11.37 -11.23
CA ASP A 159 -6.59 -11.83 -12.62
C ASP A 159 -5.74 -10.80 -13.37
N TYR A 160 -4.44 -11.08 -13.48
CA TYR A 160 -3.49 -10.20 -14.18
C TYR A 160 -3.77 -10.07 -15.68
N LYS A 161 -4.54 -10.98 -16.28
CA LYS A 161 -4.92 -10.94 -17.71
C LYS A 161 -6.19 -10.11 -17.93
N ASN A 162 -7.10 -10.11 -16.96
CA ASN A 162 -8.41 -9.46 -17.06
C ASN A 162 -8.66 -8.49 -15.87
N VAL A 163 -7.79 -7.48 -15.76
CA VAL A 163 -7.93 -6.44 -14.74
C VAL A 163 -9.27 -5.70 -14.92
N SER A 164 -10.01 -5.50 -13.82
CA SER A 164 -11.29 -4.79 -13.86
C SER A 164 -11.14 -3.39 -14.45
N ALA A 165 -12.12 -3.00 -15.28
CA ALA A 165 -12.17 -1.68 -15.89
C ALA A 165 -12.23 -0.56 -14.84
N SER A 166 -12.92 -0.78 -13.71
CA SER A 166 -13.05 0.21 -12.64
C SER A 166 -11.68 0.61 -12.05
N CYS A 167 -10.88 -0.37 -11.61
CA CYS A 167 -9.54 -0.11 -11.10
C CYS A 167 -8.59 0.39 -12.18
N LEU A 168 -8.68 -0.11 -13.41
CA LEU A 168 -7.83 0.37 -14.50
C LEU A 168 -8.10 1.85 -14.84
N GLU A 169 -9.38 2.25 -14.89
CA GLU A 169 -9.77 3.65 -15.09
C GLU A 169 -9.27 4.53 -13.94
N LYS A 170 -9.44 4.09 -12.69
CA LYS A 170 -9.00 4.84 -11.50
C LYS A 170 -7.49 4.94 -11.38
N PHE A 171 -6.76 3.86 -11.67
CA PHE A 171 -5.30 3.89 -11.73
C PHE A 171 -4.82 4.90 -12.79
N ASN A 172 -5.37 4.85 -14.01
CA ASN A 172 -4.99 5.79 -15.08
C ASN A 172 -5.35 7.25 -14.74
N GLU A 173 -6.48 7.47 -14.05
CA GLU A 173 -6.90 8.79 -13.57
C GLU A 173 -5.90 9.34 -12.53
N TYR A 174 -5.56 8.54 -11.52
CA TYR A 174 -4.73 8.98 -10.41
C TYR A 174 -3.24 9.04 -10.76
N ALA A 175 -2.76 8.15 -11.64
CA ALA A 175 -1.41 8.14 -12.18
C ALA A 175 -1.20 9.12 -13.36
N ALA A 176 -2.17 9.98 -13.67
CA ALA A 176 -2.10 10.86 -14.83
C ALA A 176 -0.85 11.76 -14.80
N GLY A 177 0.00 11.64 -15.83
CA GLY A 177 1.25 12.39 -15.95
C GLY A 177 2.47 11.67 -15.36
N MET A 178 2.29 10.50 -14.74
CA MET A 178 3.39 9.63 -14.28
C MET A 178 3.77 8.60 -15.35
N GLN A 179 5.00 8.08 -15.27
CA GLN A 179 5.42 6.99 -16.15
C GLN A 179 4.88 5.66 -15.63
N ILE A 180 3.93 5.07 -16.35
CA ILE A 180 3.38 3.76 -16.03
C ILE A 180 4.26 2.67 -16.63
N ARG A 181 4.51 1.61 -15.87
CA ARG A 181 5.17 0.38 -16.34
C ARG A 181 4.39 -0.86 -15.92
N ASP A 182 4.61 -1.94 -16.66
CA ASP A 182 4.12 -3.26 -16.27
C ASP A 182 5.04 -3.87 -15.21
N VAL A 183 4.47 -4.65 -14.30
CA VAL A 183 5.18 -5.31 -13.19
C VAL A 183 5.00 -6.82 -13.31
N PHE A 184 3.77 -7.34 -13.17
CA PHE A 184 3.43 -8.75 -13.39
C PHE A 184 2.81 -8.96 -14.78
N THR A 185 3.36 -9.88 -15.56
CA THR A 185 2.92 -10.20 -16.93
C THR A 185 3.04 -11.71 -17.22
N ASP A 186 2.73 -12.14 -18.45
CA ASP A 186 2.92 -13.54 -18.88
C ASP A 186 4.39 -14.00 -18.77
N ASP A 187 5.37 -13.09 -18.88
CA ASP A 187 6.80 -13.41 -18.77
C ASP A 187 7.20 -13.86 -17.35
N CYS A 188 6.32 -13.66 -16.36
CA CYS A 188 6.54 -14.07 -14.99
C CYS A 188 6.21 -15.55 -14.74
N ILE A 189 5.43 -16.20 -15.60
CA ILE A 189 5.04 -17.60 -15.39
C ILE A 189 6.17 -18.51 -15.89
N PRO A 190 6.79 -19.34 -15.02
CA PRO A 190 7.80 -20.30 -15.48
C PRO A 190 7.18 -21.29 -16.49
N GLU A 191 7.91 -21.57 -17.57
CA GLU A 191 7.52 -22.60 -18.58
C GLU A 191 7.38 -24.01 -17.99
#